data_AF-A0A446BT09-F1
#
_entry.id   AF-A0A446BT09-F1
#
_cell.length_a   1.000
_cell.length_b   1.000
_cell.length_c   1.000
_cell.angle_alpha   90.00
_cell.angle_beta   90.00
_cell.angle_gamma   90.00
#
_symmetry.space_group_name_H-M   'P 1'
#
loop_
_entity.id
_entity.type
_entity.pdbx_description
1 polymer ?
#
loop_
_entity_poly.entity_id
_entity_poly.type
_entity_poly.pdbx_seq_one_letter_code
_entity_poly.pdbx_strand_id
1 'polypeptide(L)'
;MVRLTIAALLTFAAAALAITPNNAGAKNVGNGKGEQFITGGCVNDADCSSGCCANASGVGVCSAEAAQFQNGKQGCHFVDPNAAATIAAAKAQVQKQGFEREVNRLRRGGRI
;
A
#
# COMPACT_ATOMS: atom_id res chain seq x y z
N MET A 1 31.21 27.58 6.25
CA MET A 1 31.32 26.10 6.26
C MET A 1 30.33 25.41 7.21
N VAL A 2 29.61 26.13 8.09
CA VAL A 2 28.55 25.56 8.97
C VAL A 2 27.15 25.56 8.33
N ARG A 3 26.95 26.30 7.24
CA ARG A 3 25.65 26.41 6.54
C ARG A 3 25.36 25.24 5.59
N LEU A 4 26.40 24.57 5.09
CA LEU A 4 26.25 23.44 4.16
C LEU A 4 25.93 22.12 4.88
N THR A 5 26.22 22.02 6.18
CA THR A 5 25.91 20.83 6.99
C THR A 5 24.46 20.79 7.45
N ILE A 6 23.81 21.95 7.66
CA ILE A 6 22.41 22.03 8.09
C ILE A 6 21.44 21.60 6.97
N ALA A 7 21.75 21.95 5.71
CA ALA A 7 20.92 21.59 4.57
C ALA A 7 20.90 20.08 4.28
N ALA A 8 22.00 19.37 4.58
CA ALA A 8 22.10 17.92 4.36
C ALA A 8 21.33 17.09 5.39
N LEU A 9 21.11 17.61 6.60
CA LEU A 9 20.34 16.92 7.64
C LEU A 9 18.82 17.01 7.42
N LEU A 10 18.35 18.09 6.79
CA LEU A 10 16.92 18.31 6.53
C LEU A 10 16.37 17.39 5.43
N THR A 11 17.19 16.95 4.47
CA THR A 11 16.74 16.06 3.38
C THR A 11 16.68 14.59 3.78
N PHE A 12 17.43 14.16 4.80
CA PHE A 12 17.41 12.78 5.30
C PHE A 12 16.23 12.50 6.27
N ALA A 13 15.60 13.55 6.80
CA ALA A 13 14.51 13.43 7.79
C ALA A 13 13.11 13.17 7.18
N ALA A 14 12.93 13.34 5.87
CA ALA A 14 11.60 13.29 5.23
C ALA A 14 11.15 11.89 4.75
N ALA A 15 11.98 10.85 4.86
CA ALA A 15 11.71 9.55 4.26
C ALA A 15 10.92 8.56 5.14
N ALA A 16 10.55 8.92 6.39
CA ALA A 16 10.22 7.93 7.41
C ALA A 16 8.73 7.74 7.77
N LEU A 17 7.76 8.43 7.15
CA LEU A 17 6.38 8.46 7.69
C LEU A 17 5.24 8.12 6.71
N ALA A 18 5.52 7.71 5.47
CA ALA A 18 4.46 7.28 4.57
C ALA A 18 4.24 5.76 4.66
N ILE A 19 3.21 5.33 5.38
CA ILE A 19 2.73 3.94 5.29
C ILE A 19 2.07 3.78 3.93
N THR A 20 2.78 3.16 2.99
CA THR A 20 2.23 2.82 1.68
C THR A 20 1.75 1.37 1.68
N PRO A 21 0.57 1.08 1.10
CA PRO A 21 0.11 -0.29 1.00
C PRO A 21 1.00 -1.12 0.05
N ASN A 22 1.17 -2.39 0.36
CA ASN A 22 1.88 -3.34 -0.47
C ASN A 22 1.11 -3.63 -1.77
N ASN A 23 1.80 -3.48 -2.90
CA ASN A 23 1.24 -3.60 -4.23
C ASN A 23 0.96 -5.06 -4.66
N ALA A 24 1.57 -6.09 -4.06
CA ALA A 24 1.42 -7.49 -4.49
C ALA A 24 -0.04 -7.99 -4.48
N GLY A 25 -0.86 -7.39 -3.62
CA GLY A 25 -2.27 -7.67 -3.44
C GLY A 25 -3.22 -6.75 -4.21
N ALA A 26 -2.72 -5.81 -5.02
CA ALA A 26 -3.54 -4.76 -5.63
C ALA A 26 -4.77 -5.27 -6.41
N LYS A 27 -4.70 -6.48 -6.98
CA LYS A 27 -5.83 -7.13 -7.66
C LYS A 27 -7.04 -7.44 -6.77
N ASN A 28 -6.85 -7.49 -5.45
CA ASN A 28 -7.87 -7.86 -4.47
C ASN A 28 -8.47 -6.65 -3.75
N VAL A 29 -8.04 -5.42 -4.06
CA VAL A 29 -8.54 -4.20 -3.42
C VAL A 29 -9.95 -3.88 -3.91
N GLY A 30 -10.89 -3.68 -2.99
CA GLY A 30 -12.31 -3.39 -3.25
C GLY A 30 -13.10 -4.55 -3.84
N ASN A 31 -12.61 -5.79 -3.70
CA ASN A 31 -13.35 -6.97 -4.12
C ASN A 31 -14.25 -7.55 -3.01
N GLY A 32 -14.03 -7.13 -1.76
CA GLY A 32 -14.83 -7.54 -0.60
C GLY A 32 -14.75 -9.03 -0.26
N LYS A 33 -13.68 -9.73 -0.68
CA LYS A 33 -13.53 -11.19 -0.49
C LYS A 33 -12.59 -11.59 0.64
N GLY A 34 -12.04 -10.64 1.39
CA GLY A 34 -11.09 -10.93 2.47
C GLY A 34 -9.78 -11.53 1.96
N GLU A 35 -9.37 -11.22 0.72
CA GLU A 35 -8.19 -11.82 0.09
C GLU A 35 -6.92 -10.97 0.26
N GLN A 36 -7.02 -9.79 0.89
CA GLN A 36 -5.86 -8.96 1.17
C GLN A 36 -5.11 -9.37 2.43
N PHE A 37 -3.80 -9.53 2.28
CA PHE A 37 -2.89 -9.80 3.38
C PHE A 37 -2.53 -8.54 4.15
N ILE A 38 -1.97 -8.72 5.35
CA ILE A 38 -1.40 -7.63 6.17
C ILE A 38 -0.44 -6.81 5.32
N THR A 39 -0.48 -5.49 5.49
CA THR A 39 0.19 -4.44 4.68
C THR A 39 -0.41 -4.20 3.30
N GLY A 40 -1.33 -5.03 2.82
CA GLY A 40 -2.07 -4.79 1.58
C GLY A 40 -2.99 -3.57 1.65
N GLY A 41 -3.27 -2.95 0.51
CA GLY A 41 -4.30 -1.89 0.43
C GLY A 41 -5.70 -2.43 0.66
N CYS A 42 -6.60 -1.60 1.18
CA CYS A 42 -8.01 -1.92 1.39
C CYS A 42 -8.86 -0.64 1.29
N VAL A 43 -10.12 -0.79 0.87
CA VAL A 43 -11.12 0.30 0.95
C VAL A 43 -12.08 0.12 2.12
N ASN A 44 -12.19 -1.09 2.66
CA ASN A 44 -12.91 -1.42 3.88
C ASN A 44 -12.39 -2.75 4.47
N ASP A 45 -12.89 -3.13 5.64
CA ASP A 45 -12.49 -4.37 6.33
C ASP A 45 -12.75 -5.64 5.51
N ALA A 46 -13.76 -5.63 4.64
CA ALA A 46 -14.12 -6.80 3.84
C ALA A 46 -13.07 -7.16 2.78
N ASP A 47 -12.12 -6.26 2.48
CA ASP A 47 -10.99 -6.61 1.62
C ASP A 47 -9.94 -7.44 2.35
N CYS A 48 -9.78 -7.27 3.66
CA CYS A 48 -8.68 -7.83 4.44
C CYS A 48 -9.01 -9.22 5.00
N SER A 49 -8.10 -10.18 4.82
CA SER A 49 -8.21 -11.52 5.44
C SER A 49 -8.23 -11.45 6.96
N SER A 50 -7.60 -10.42 7.53
CA SER A 50 -7.60 -10.15 8.98
C SER A 50 -8.86 -9.46 9.50
N GLY A 51 -9.80 -9.08 8.64
CA GLY A 51 -11.00 -8.32 9.03
C GLY A 51 -10.73 -6.89 9.51
N CYS A 52 -9.51 -6.37 9.33
CA CYS A 52 -9.12 -5.06 9.80
C CYS A 52 -8.41 -4.25 8.70
N CYS A 53 -9.14 -3.29 8.13
CA CYS A 53 -8.62 -2.23 7.31
C CYS A 53 -8.27 -1.03 8.20
N ALA A 54 -6.98 -0.84 8.46
CA ALA A 54 -6.53 0.21 9.36
C ALA A 54 -6.26 1.52 8.62
N ASN A 55 -6.74 2.63 9.18
CA ASN A 55 -6.46 3.95 8.65
C ASN A 55 -5.00 4.34 8.92
N ALA A 56 -4.23 4.53 7.86
CA ALA A 56 -2.87 5.06 7.91
C ALA A 56 -2.84 6.41 7.19
N SER A 57 -3.05 7.50 7.95
CA SER A 57 -3.01 8.88 7.41
C SER A 57 -3.94 9.11 6.21
N GLY A 58 -5.16 8.54 6.27
CA GLY A 58 -6.16 8.63 5.21
C GLY A 58 -6.06 7.53 4.14
N VAL A 59 -5.13 6.60 4.28
CA VAL A 59 -4.96 5.45 3.36
C VAL A 59 -5.30 4.15 4.11
N GLY A 60 -6.17 3.33 3.51
CA GLY A 60 -6.54 2.04 4.06
C GLY A 60 -5.44 0.99 3.86
N VAL A 61 -4.97 0.40 4.97
CA VAL A 61 -3.96 -0.66 4.96
C VAL A 61 -4.39 -1.80 5.87
N CYS A 62 -4.51 -3.00 5.30
CA CYS A 62 -4.81 -4.21 6.06
C CYS A 62 -3.81 -4.40 7.20
N SER A 63 -4.33 -4.57 8.40
CA SER A 63 -3.56 -4.74 9.63
C SER A 63 -4.06 -5.93 10.41
N ALA A 64 -3.22 -6.51 11.27
CA ALA A 64 -3.72 -7.39 12.30
C ALA A 64 -4.48 -6.54 13.33
N GLU A 65 -5.55 -7.08 13.92
CA GLU A 65 -6.32 -6.39 14.95
C GLU A 65 -5.44 -5.93 16.13
N ALA A 66 -4.48 -6.78 16.54
CA ALA A 66 -3.50 -6.47 17.58
C ALA A 66 -2.53 -5.32 17.23
N ALA A 67 -2.41 -4.97 15.95
CA ALA A 67 -1.51 -3.94 15.44
C ALA A 67 -2.25 -2.72 14.88
N GLN A 68 -3.56 -2.59 15.14
CA GLN A 68 -4.41 -1.56 14.54
C GLN A 68 -4.03 -0.10 14.89
N PHE A 69 -3.28 0.11 15.99
CA PHE A 69 -2.77 1.42 16.41
C PHE A 69 -1.24 1.56 16.28
N GLN A 70 -0.58 0.54 15.75
CA GLN A 70 0.87 0.56 15.60
C GLN A 70 1.29 1.31 14.33
N ASN A 71 2.53 1.80 14.32
CA ASN A 71 3.15 2.46 13.17
C ASN A 71 2.39 3.71 12.66
N GLY A 72 1.61 4.39 13.50
CA GLY A 72 0.82 5.56 13.09
C GLY A 72 -0.55 5.24 12.48
N LYS A 73 -1.02 4.00 12.61
CA LYS A 73 -2.39 3.61 12.27
C LYS A 73 -3.39 4.13 13.32
N GLN A 74 -4.63 4.38 12.90
CA GLN A 74 -5.68 4.98 13.72
C GLN A 74 -6.84 4.01 14.05
N GLY A 75 -6.61 2.70 13.98
CA GLY A 75 -7.62 1.67 14.25
C GLY A 75 -8.20 1.02 13.00
N CYS A 76 -8.88 -0.12 13.18
CA CYS A 76 -9.63 -0.84 12.13
C CYS A 76 -10.91 -0.08 11.75
N HIS A 77 -11.68 -0.62 10.77
CA HIS A 77 -12.94 -0.02 10.29
C HIS A 77 -12.76 1.26 9.49
N PHE A 78 -11.59 1.42 8.85
CA PHE A 78 -11.44 2.46 7.84
C PHE A 78 -12.36 2.17 6.65
N VAL A 79 -13.19 3.14 6.31
CA VAL A 79 -13.97 3.14 5.07
C VAL A 79 -13.44 4.26 4.20
N ASP A 80 -12.90 3.91 3.05
CA ASP A 80 -12.29 4.87 2.14
C ASP A 80 -13.36 5.78 1.51
N PRO A 81 -13.34 7.11 1.79
CA PRO A 81 -14.28 8.05 1.16
C PRO A 81 -14.10 8.15 -0.36
N ASN A 82 -12.95 7.73 -0.89
CA ASN A 82 -12.58 7.74 -2.30
C ASN A 82 -12.36 6.33 -2.86
N ALA A 83 -13.08 5.32 -2.34
CA ALA A 83 -12.92 3.92 -2.70
C ALA A 83 -12.82 3.65 -4.21
N ALA A 84 -13.65 4.32 -5.03
CA ALA A 84 -13.61 4.17 -6.49
C ALA A 84 -12.25 4.55 -7.10
N ALA A 85 -11.65 5.66 -6.64
CA ALA A 85 -10.33 6.10 -7.09
C ALA A 85 -9.24 5.14 -6.62
N THR A 86 -9.32 4.65 -5.38
CA THR A 86 -8.38 3.68 -4.82
C THR A 86 -8.42 2.35 -5.58
N ILE A 87 -9.61 1.85 -5.91
CA ILE A 87 -9.79 0.64 -6.73
C ILE A 87 -9.23 0.86 -8.14
N ALA A 88 -9.47 2.02 -8.76
CA ALA A 88 -8.91 2.34 -10.07
C ALA A 88 -7.37 2.38 -10.04
N ALA A 89 -6.79 3.00 -9.01
CA ALA A 89 -5.35 3.02 -8.80
C ALA A 89 -4.79 1.60 -8.61
N ALA A 90 -5.47 0.75 -7.83
CA ALA A 90 -5.07 -0.63 -7.62
C ALA A 90 -5.08 -1.45 -8.92
N LYS A 91 -6.10 -1.27 -9.78
CA LYS A 91 -6.15 -1.87 -11.13
C LYS A 91 -4.99 -1.42 -12.00
N ALA A 92 -4.65 -0.12 -11.98
CA ALA A 92 -3.50 0.40 -12.71
C ALA A 92 -2.17 -0.19 -12.18
N GLN A 93 -2.05 -0.44 -10.87
CA GLN A 93 -0.87 -1.13 -10.31
C GLN A 93 -0.75 -2.57 -10.81
N VAL A 94 -1.86 -3.30 -10.95
CA VAL A 94 -1.84 -4.66 -11.52
C VAL A 94 -1.32 -4.65 -12.96
N GLN A 95 -1.73 -3.69 -13.77
CA GLN A 95 -1.25 -3.56 -15.16
C GLN A 95 0.26 -3.30 -15.20
N LYS A 96 0.77 -2.40 -14.35
CA LYS A 96 2.22 -2.11 -14.24
C LYS A 96 3.01 -3.35 -13.85
N GLN A 97 2.54 -4.11 -12.86
CA GLN A 97 3.18 -5.36 -12.44
C GLN A 97 3.19 -6.41 -13.55
N GLY A 98 2.14 -6.46 -14.37
CA GLY A 98 2.10 -7.32 -15.55
C GLY A 98 3.24 -7.00 -16.51
N PHE A 99 3.40 -5.71 -16.83
CA PHE A 99 4.49 -5.24 -17.69
C PHE A 99 5.87 -5.51 -17.08
N GLU A 100 6.08 -5.24 -15.78
CA GLU A 100 7.35 -5.53 -15.11
C GLU A 100 7.70 -7.04 -15.14
N ARG A 101 6.68 -7.91 -14.98
CA ARG A 101 6.85 -9.36 -15.08
C ARG A 101 7.22 -9.79 -16.50
N GLU A 102 6.63 -9.18 -17.51
CA GLU A 102 6.97 -9.43 -18.92
C GLU A 102 8.39 -8.95 -19.24
N VAL A 103 8.76 -7.73 -18.86
CA VAL A 103 10.12 -7.20 -19.03
C VAL A 103 11.13 -8.10 -18.33
N ASN A 104 10.85 -8.54 -17.10
CA ASN A 104 11.74 -9.45 -16.38
C ASN A 104 11.80 -10.84 -17.06
N ARG A 105 10.72 -11.33 -17.66
CA ARG A 105 10.70 -12.57 -18.45
C ARG A 105 11.59 -12.44 -19.69
N LEU A 106 11.45 -11.35 -20.45
CA LEU A 106 12.28 -11.09 -21.64
C LEU A 106 13.77 -10.98 -21.28
N ARG A 107 14.10 -10.29 -20.17
CA ARG A 107 15.48 -10.18 -19.67
C ARG A 107 16.09 -11.52 -19.27
N ARG A 108 15.27 -12.50 -18.90
CA ARG A 108 15.71 -13.87 -18.55
C ARG A 108 15.78 -14.80 -19.77
N GLY A 109 15.69 -14.27 -20.99
CA GLY A 109 15.72 -15.07 -22.22
C GLY A 109 14.39 -15.79 -22.51
N GLY A 110 13.30 -15.41 -21.85
CA GLY A 110 11.97 -15.90 -22.20
C GLY A 110 11.55 -15.38 -23.57
N ARG A 111 11.15 -16.27 -24.48
CA ARG A 111 10.58 -15.93 -25.78
C ARG A 111 9.08 -15.63 -25.62
N ILE A 112 8.58 -14.67 -26.41
CA ILE A 112 7.14 -14.35 -26.55
C ILE A 112 6.33 -15.57 -26.99
#